data_AF-A0A8T4YXZ2-F1
#
_entry.id   AF-A0A8T4YXZ2-F1
#
_cell.length_a   1.000
_cell.length_b   1.000
_cell.length_c   1.000
_cell.angle_alpha   90.00
_cell.angle_beta   90.00
_cell.angle_gamma   90.00
#
_symmetry.space_group_name_H-M   'P 1'
#
loop_
_entity.id
_entity.type
_entity.pdbx_description
1 polymer ?
#
loop_
_entity_poly.entity_id
_entity_poly.type
_entity_poly.pdbx_seq_one_letter_code
_entity_poly.pdbx_strand_id
1 'polypeptide(L)'
;MRFLTVGLGHCGGKIADDFKRVAIEKKGMIMDVCVINSDTADLATHRNIPDENKLLIGSGKGAAKNWQEGHEAAIQSRTRT
;
A
#
# COMPACT_ATOMS: atom_id res chain seq x y z
N MET A 1 -0.04 16.09 15.08
CA MET A 1 0.85 16.03 13.90
C MET A 1 0.13 15.25 12.81
N ARG A 2 0.23 15.66 11.54
CA ARG A 2 -0.49 15.02 10.44
C ARG A 2 0.50 14.35 9.49
N PHE A 3 0.22 13.11 9.12
CA PHE A 3 1.02 12.32 8.20
C PHE A 3 0.16 11.83 7.03
N LEU A 4 0.78 11.78 5.84
CA LEU A 4 0.31 10.98 4.72
C LEU A 4 1.34 9.87 4.52
N THR A 5 0.91 8.62 4.67
CA THR A 5 1.78 7.45 4.56
C THR A 5 1.42 6.65 3.32
N VAL A 6 2.40 6.42 2.45
CA VAL A 6 2.26 5.57 1.25
C VAL A 6 3.18 4.37 1.39
N GLY A 7 2.60 3.19 1.61
CA GLY A 7 3.33 1.93 1.69
C GLY A 7 3.49 1.30 0.31
N LEU A 8 4.72 1.04 -0.13
CA LEU A 8 5.00 0.37 -1.41
C LEU A 8 5.45 -1.08 -1.20
N GLY A 9 4.82 -1.99 -1.94
CA GLY A 9 5.08 -3.42 -1.82
C GLY A 9 4.70 -4.00 -0.46
N HIS A 10 5.03 -5.28 -0.25
CA HIS A 10 4.65 -5.98 0.99
C HIS A 10 5.27 -5.32 2.24
N CYS A 11 6.58 -5.07 2.21
CA CYS A 11 7.29 -4.54 3.37
C CYS A 11 6.81 -3.12 3.73
N GLY A 12 6.74 -2.23 2.74
CA GLY A 12 6.22 -0.87 2.94
C GLY A 12 4.76 -0.88 3.40
N GLY A 13 3.95 -1.80 2.87
CA GLY A 13 2.57 -1.99 3.32
C GLY A 13 2.45 -2.40 4.78
N LYS A 14 3.30 -3.33 5.25
CA LYS A 14 3.33 -3.75 6.67
C LYS A 14 3.71 -2.61 7.61
N ILE A 15 4.70 -1.79 7.22
CA ILE A 15 5.11 -0.62 8.00
C ILE A 15 3.97 0.40 8.05
N ALA A 16 3.32 0.66 6.92
CA ALA A 16 2.19 1.59 6.84
C ALA A 16 0.99 1.11 7.69
N ASP A 17 0.70 -0.20 7.66
CA ASP A 17 -0.36 -0.81 8.45
C ASP A 17 -0.09 -0.67 9.96
N ASP A 18 1.15 -0.96 10.40
CA ASP A 18 1.52 -0.82 11.80
C ASP A 18 1.56 0.64 12.25
N PHE A 19 2.01 1.55 11.38
CA PHE A 19 1.96 2.97 11.68
C PHE A 19 0.51 3.45 11.82
N LYS A 20 -0.43 2.89 11.04
CA LYS A 20 -1.87 3.20 11.15
C LYS A 20 -2.45 2.71 12.46
N ARG A 21 -2.08 1.50 12.87
CA ARG A 21 -2.43 0.98 14.20
C ARG A 21 -1.95 1.91 15.31
N VAL A 22 -0.69 2.34 15.30
CA VAL A 22 -0.14 3.27 16.31
C VAL A 22 -0.84 4.63 16.27
N ALA A 23 -1.15 5.15 15.08
CA ALA A 23 -1.85 6.42 14.96
C ALA A 23 -3.29 6.38 15.51
N ILE A 24 -3.98 5.24 15.38
CA ILE A 24 -5.31 5.02 15.97
C ILE A 24 -5.22 5.04 17.51
N GLU A 25 -4.18 4.44 18.08
CA GLU A 25 -3.97 4.36 19.53
C GLU A 25 -3.54 5.71 20.15
N LYS A 26 -2.83 6.55 19.39
CA LYS A 26 -2.22 7.79 19.89
C LYS A 26 -3.09 9.03 19.65
N LYS A 27 -3.70 9.57 20.72
CA LYS A 27 -4.45 10.84 20.68
C LYS A 27 -3.61 11.98 20.09
N GLY A 28 -4.18 12.70 19.12
CA GLY A 28 -3.56 13.88 18.48
C GLY A 28 -2.70 13.59 17.24
N MET A 29 -2.64 12.34 16.78
CA MET A 29 -2.07 11.95 15.49
C MET A 29 -3.18 11.80 14.45
N ILE A 30 -3.08 12.52 13.34
CA ILE A 30 -3.98 12.35 12.19
C ILE A 30 -3.16 11.66 11.11
N MET A 31 -3.64 10.53 10.58
CA MET A 31 -2.93 9.84 9.53
C MET A 31 -3.85 9.31 8.44
N ASP A 32 -3.58 9.78 7.23
CA ASP A 32 -4.07 9.20 5.98
C ASP A 32 -3.05 8.16 5.50
N VAL A 33 -3.54 7.03 5.00
CA VAL A 33 -2.70 5.90 4.61
C VAL A 33 -3.22 5.26 3.34
N CYS A 34 -2.30 4.93 2.44
CA CYS A 34 -2.55 4.13 1.25
C CYS A 34 -1.43 3.11 1.09
N VAL A 35 -1.75 1.94 0.55
CA VAL A 35 -0.77 0.91 0.19
C VAL A 35 -0.93 0.52 -1.25
N ILE A 36 0.20 0.35 -1.93
CA ILE A 36 0.27 0.02 -3.35
C ILE A 36 1.10 -1.24 -3.49
N ASN A 37 0.51 -2.27 -4.11
CA ASN A 37 1.24 -3.51 -4.38
C ASN A 37 0.78 -4.16 -5.69
N SER A 38 1.62 -5.04 -6.22
CA SER A 38 1.34 -5.86 -7.41
C SER A 38 0.75 -7.24 -7.09
N ASP A 39 0.67 -7.59 -5.81
CA ASP A 39 0.16 -8.86 -5.30
C ASP A 39 -1.10 -8.63 -4.46
N THR A 40 -2.17 -9.32 -4.82
CA THR A 40 -3.46 -9.24 -4.13
C THR A 40 -3.40 -9.88 -2.74
N ALA A 41 -2.65 -10.97 -2.59
CA ALA A 41 -2.52 -11.68 -1.32
C ALA A 41 -1.78 -10.82 -0.29
N ASP A 42 -0.73 -10.11 -0.71
CA ASP A 42 -0.03 -9.17 0.16
C ASP A 42 -0.96 -8.06 0.66
N LEU A 43 -1.74 -7.44 -0.23
CA LEU A 43 -2.69 -6.37 0.14
C LEU A 43 -3.73 -6.85 1.15
N ALA A 44 -4.20 -8.10 1.02
CA ALA A 44 -5.17 -8.70 1.93
C ALA A 44 -4.62 -8.89 3.37
N THR A 45 -3.30 -8.84 3.57
CA THR A 45 -2.71 -8.99 4.91
C THR A 45 -2.85 -7.76 5.80
N HIS A 46 -3.11 -6.58 5.22
CA HIS A 46 -3.18 -5.32 5.95
C HIS A 46 -4.55 -5.13 6.61
N ARG A 47 -4.58 -4.94 7.93
CA ARG A 47 -5.80 -4.97 8.74
C ARG A 47 -6.32 -3.59 9.15
N ASN A 48 -5.44 -2.60 9.19
CA ASN A 48 -5.72 -1.25 9.70
C ASN A 48 -5.94 -0.24 8.58
N ILE A 49 -5.62 -0.61 7.34
CA ILE A 49 -5.80 0.21 6.14
C ILE A 49 -7.17 -0.11 5.52
N PRO A 50 -8.01 0.90 5.23
CA PRO A 50 -9.29 0.72 4.53
C PRO A 50 -9.10 0.08 3.16
N ASP A 51 -10.06 -0.73 2.71
CA ASP A 51 -9.94 -1.48 1.45
C ASP A 51 -9.87 -0.55 0.24
N GLU A 52 -10.57 0.57 0.25
CA GLU A 52 -10.51 1.62 -0.78
C GLU A 52 -9.11 2.25 -0.92
N ASN A 53 -8.26 2.11 0.10
CA ASN A 53 -6.90 2.64 0.12
C ASN A 53 -5.84 1.57 -0.20
N LYS A 54 -6.26 0.33 -0.51
CA LYS A 54 -5.40 -0.78 -0.95
C LYS A 54 -5.41 -0.84 -2.48
N LEU A 55 -4.40 -0.24 -3.09
CA LEU A 55 -4.33 -0.09 -4.53
C LEU A 55 -3.54 -1.25 -5.14
N LEU A 56 -4.23 -2.05 -5.94
CA LEU A 56 -3.59 -3.08 -6.76
C LEU A 56 -3.11 -2.49 -8.09
N ILE A 57 -1.84 -2.73 -8.41
CA ILE A 57 -1.25 -2.41 -9.72
C ILE A 57 -0.85 -3.70 -10.45
N GLY A 58 -0.78 -3.64 -11.78
CA GLY A 58 -0.41 -4.81 -12.59
C GLY A 58 -1.46 -5.92 -12.54
N SER A 59 -0.99 -7.18 -12.58
CA SER A 59 -1.83 -8.36 -12.78
C SER A 59 -2.41 -8.97 -11.50
N GLY A 60 -1.96 -8.53 -10.31
CA GLY A 60 -2.36 -9.10 -9.03
C GLY A 60 -1.61 -10.37 -8.61
N LYS A 61 -0.67 -10.86 -9.42
CA LYS A 61 0.14 -12.06 -9.16
C LYS A 61 1.49 -11.78 -8.49
N GLY A 62 1.82 -10.51 -8.26
CA GLY A 62 3.10 -10.07 -7.72
C GLY A 62 4.21 -10.05 -8.77
N ALA A 63 5.02 -8.98 -8.74
CA ALA A 63 6.23 -8.85 -9.57
C ALA A 63 7.46 -9.54 -8.96
N ALA A 64 7.32 -10.18 -7.80
CA ALA A 64 8.40 -10.81 -7.04
C ALA A 64 9.67 -9.92 -6.94
N LYS A 65 10.81 -10.39 -7.47
CA LYS A 65 12.08 -9.64 -7.54
C LYS A 65 12.32 -8.98 -8.92
N ASN A 66 11.35 -9.07 -9.83
CA ASN A 66 11.44 -8.47 -11.16
C ASN A 66 11.03 -7.00 -11.08
N TRP A 67 12.01 -6.12 -10.90
CA TRP A 67 11.74 -4.69 -10.78
C TRP A 67 11.19 -4.09 -12.08
N GLN A 68 11.51 -4.67 -13.25
CA GLN A 68 10.97 -4.22 -14.53
C GLN A 68 9.45 -4.45 -14.60
N GLU A 69 8.98 -5.63 -14.18
CA GLU A 69 7.54 -5.91 -14.11
C GLU A 69 6.82 -4.97 -13.14
N GLY A 70 7.43 -4.69 -11.98
CA GLY A 70 6.89 -3.71 -11.03
C GLY A 70 6.85 -2.28 -11.61
N HIS A 71 7.86 -1.91 -12.38
CA HIS A 71 7.94 -0.61 -13.06
C HIS A 71 6.88 -0.48 -14.17
N GLU A 72 6.73 -1.50 -15.00
CA GLU A 72 5.71 -1.55 -16.05
C GLU A 72 4.29 -1.50 -15.46
N ALA A 73 4.04 -2.24 -14.39
CA ALA A 73 2.77 -2.18 -13.66
C ALA A 73 2.47 -0.76 -13.18
N ALA A 74 3.46 -0.06 -12.63
CA ALA A 74 3.30 1.33 -12.19
C ALA A 74 3.03 2.29 -13.35
N ILE A 75 3.71 2.12 -14.49
CA ILE A 75 3.47 2.93 -15.70
C ILE A 75 2.06 2.70 -16.24
N GLN A 76 1.64 1.45 -16.39
CA GLN A 76 0.32 1.10 -16.94
C GLN A 76 -0.83 1.63 -16.05
N SER A 77 -0.61 1.69 -14.74
CA SER A 77 -1.56 2.24 -13.79
C SER A 77 -1.72 3.76 -13.86
N ARG A 78 -0.81 4.51 -14.51
CA ARG A 78 -0.99 5.97 -14.73
C ARG A 78 -2.16 6.31 -15.65
N THR A 79 -2.54 5.38 -16.54
CA THR A 79 -3.52 5.60 -17.61
C THR A 79 -4.91 5.04 -17.30
N ARG A 80 -5.10 4.38 -16.15
CA ARG A 80 -6.40 3.91 -15.69
C ARG A 80 -7.03 4.95 -14.76
N THR A 81 -7.54 6.03 -15.34
CA THR A 81 -8.45 7.01 -14.71
C THR A 81 -9.62 7.21 -15.63
#